data_AF-A0A679ISY5-F1
#
_entry.id   AF-A0A679ISY5-F1
#
_cell.length_a   1.000
_cell.length_b   1.000
_cell.length_c   1.000
_cell.angle_alpha   90.00
_cell.angle_beta   90.00
_cell.angle_gamma   90.00
#
_symmetry.space_group_name_H-M   'P 1'
#
loop_
_entity.id
_entity.type
_entity.pdbx_description
1 polymer ?
#
loop_
_entity_poly.entity_id
_entity_poly.type
_entity_poly.pdbx_seq_one_letter_code
_entity_poly.pdbx_strand_id
1 'polypeptide(L)'
;MKKGTFKMLEGLIEDYPTMERYIKQVELEIEYPWQQSDDNVGGSRSTSATSATERAGLKLATDKHLRLLRERKKALDKTVQSAKPETIKIIRLWYWTKPRTKTWDGIAEEVGYSKRMCHLLRNEFIESLGKELGEIN
;
A
#
# COMPACT_ATOMS: atom_id res chain seq x y z
N MET A 1 -9.45 -19.26 3.73
CA MET A 1 -9.68 -17.83 3.38
C MET A 1 -10.71 -17.72 2.25
N LYS A 2 -11.63 -16.74 2.31
CA LYS A 2 -12.61 -16.48 1.24
C LYS A 2 -11.92 -15.95 -0.03
N LYS A 3 -12.42 -16.31 -1.23
CA LYS A 3 -11.84 -15.88 -2.52
C LYS A 3 -11.76 -14.35 -2.68
N GLY A 4 -12.76 -13.62 -2.15
CA GLY A 4 -12.77 -12.16 -2.17
C GLY A 4 -11.61 -11.55 -1.37
N THR A 5 -11.41 -12.02 -0.13
CA THR A 5 -10.30 -11.61 0.73
C THR A 5 -8.96 -11.91 0.09
N PHE A 6 -8.79 -13.10 -0.51
CA PHE A 6 -7.56 -13.46 -1.21
C PHE A 6 -7.22 -12.45 -2.31
N LYS A 7 -8.18 -12.11 -3.18
CA LYS A 7 -7.97 -11.15 -4.27
C LYS A 7 -7.66 -9.74 -3.77
N MET A 8 -8.32 -9.32 -2.68
CA MET A 8 -8.03 -8.02 -2.06
C MET A 8 -6.58 -7.96 -1.57
N LEU A 9 -6.12 -8.98 -0.85
CA LEU A 9 -4.75 -9.06 -0.35
C LEU A 9 -3.74 -9.15 -1.50
N GLU A 10 -4.07 -9.89 -2.56
CA GLU A 10 -3.25 -9.98 -3.76
C GLU A 10 -3.04 -8.61 -4.42
N GLY A 11 -4.10 -7.80 -4.55
CA GLY A 11 -4.00 -6.43 -5.05
C GLY A 11 -3.11 -5.54 -4.16
N LEU A 12 -3.26 -5.64 -2.84
CA LEU A 12 -2.41 -4.89 -1.90
C LEU A 12 -0.93 -5.24 -2.05
N ILE A 13 -0.61 -6.52 -2.25
CA ILE A 13 0.76 -6.98 -2.48
C ILE A 13 1.28 -6.45 -3.82
N GLU A 14 0.46 -6.45 -4.87
CA GLU A 14 0.86 -5.93 -6.18
C GLU A 14 1.17 -4.41 -6.14
N ASP A 15 0.39 -3.65 -5.37
CA ASP A 15 0.54 -2.20 -5.24
C ASP A 15 1.70 -1.77 -4.32
N TYR A 16 2.24 -2.70 -3.52
CA TYR A 16 3.28 -2.43 -2.52
C TYR A 16 4.45 -1.56 -3.04
N PRO A 17 5.06 -1.81 -4.20
CA PRO A 17 6.19 -1.01 -4.69
C PRO A 17 5.84 0.46 -4.94
N THR A 18 4.57 0.75 -5.21
CA THR A 18 4.06 2.10 -5.50
C THR A 18 3.33 2.74 -4.34
N MET A 19 3.03 1.98 -3.28
CA MET A 19 2.19 2.40 -2.17
C MET A 19 2.76 3.63 -1.44
N GLU A 20 4.08 3.68 -1.25
CA GLU A 20 4.76 4.82 -0.64
C GLU A 20 4.59 6.11 -1.46
N ARG A 21 4.72 6.00 -2.79
CA ARG A 21 4.52 7.14 -3.69
C ARG A 21 3.08 7.62 -3.64
N TYR A 22 2.12 6.69 -3.60
CA TYR A 22 0.70 7.02 -3.52
C TYR A 22 0.35 7.70 -2.20
N ILE A 23 0.87 7.21 -1.07
CA ILE A 23 0.71 7.85 0.25
C ILE A 23 1.21 9.30 0.18
N LYS A 24 2.42 9.53 -0.33
CA LYS A 24 2.98 10.89 -0.47
C LYS A 24 2.16 11.80 -1.37
N GLN A 25 1.59 11.25 -2.45
CA GLN A 25 0.72 12.01 -3.32
C GLN A 25 -0.54 12.48 -2.58
N VAL A 26 -1.20 11.57 -1.84
CA VAL A 26 -2.38 11.91 -1.04
C VAL A 26 -2.03 12.92 0.06
N GLU A 27 -0.86 12.80 0.68
CA GLU A 27 -0.37 13.79 1.66
C GLU A 27 -0.24 15.18 1.04
N LEU A 28 0.36 15.28 -0.15
CA LEU A 28 0.50 16.55 -0.88
C LEU A 28 -0.85 17.12 -1.32
N GLU A 29 -1.78 16.29 -1.78
CA GLU A 29 -3.14 16.73 -2.17
C GLU A 29 -3.93 17.30 -0.97
N ILE A 30 -3.73 16.74 0.23
CA ILE A 30 -4.34 17.22 1.47
C ILE A 30 -3.67 18.53 1.94
N GLU A 31 -2.35 18.63 1.81
CA GLU A 31 -1.57 19.80 2.24
C GLU A 31 -1.78 21.00 1.31
N TYR A 32 -1.87 20.75 0.00
CA TYR A 32 -2.03 21.77 -1.05
C TYR A 32 -3.32 21.55 -1.84
N PRO A 33 -4.51 21.70 -1.22
CA PRO A 33 -5.76 21.56 -1.93
C PRO A 33 -5.84 22.64 -3.01
N TRP A 34 -6.20 22.24 -4.23
CA TRP A 34 -6.37 23.18 -5.33
C TRP A 34 -7.38 24.28 -4.94
N GLN A 35 -6.92 25.52 -4.90
CA GLN A 35 -7.77 26.68 -4.69
C GLN A 35 -8.11 27.26 -6.05
N GLN A 36 -9.41 27.28 -6.37
CA GLN A 36 -9.91 28.05 -7.49
C GLN A 36 -9.68 29.53 -7.15
N SER A 37 -8.87 30.22 -7.95
CA SER A 37 -8.69 31.67 -7.83
C SER A 37 -10.02 32.33 -8.19
N ASP A 38 -10.80 32.73 -7.19
CA ASP A 38 -11.96 33.60 -7.40
C ASP A 38 -11.42 35.02 -7.57
N ASP A 39 -11.49 35.56 -8.79
CA ASP A 39 -11.14 36.95 -9.15
C ASP A 39 -12.16 37.97 -8.60
N ASN A 40 -12.70 37.73 -7.40
CA ASN A 40 -13.55 38.68 -6.69
C ASN A 40 -12.79 39.31 -5.52
N VAL A 41 -11.98 40.31 -5.87
CA VAL A 41 -11.41 41.30 -4.94
C VAL A 41 -12.56 42.13 -4.38
N GLY A 42 -13.12 41.69 -3.24
CA GLY A 42 -14.29 42.31 -2.62
C GLY A 42 -14.34 42.11 -1.11
N GLY A 43 -13.27 42.51 -0.42
CA GLY A 43 -13.24 42.93 0.99
C GLY A 43 -14.03 42.14 2.04
N SER A 44 -13.33 41.33 2.84
CA SER A 44 -13.46 41.34 4.31
C SER A 44 -12.36 40.48 4.95
N ARG A 45 -11.52 41.11 5.78
CA ARG A 45 -10.53 40.44 6.63
C ARG A 45 -11.26 39.73 7.77
N SER A 46 -11.43 38.41 7.66
CA SER A 46 -11.65 37.55 8.83
C SER A 46 -10.36 36.80 9.15
N THR A 47 -9.67 37.29 10.18
CA THR A 47 -8.43 36.69 10.71
C THR A 47 -8.80 35.44 11.51
N SER A 48 -9.04 34.30 10.85
CA SER A 48 -9.05 33.01 11.55
C SER A 48 -7.59 32.69 11.92
N ALA A 49 -7.24 32.83 13.20
CA ALA A 49 -5.89 32.68 13.74
C ALA A 49 -5.37 31.22 13.78
N THR A 50 -5.77 30.39 12.82
CA THR A 50 -5.23 29.04 12.61
C THR A 50 -4.42 29.10 11.33
N SER A 51 -3.11 28.84 11.42
CA SER A 51 -2.25 28.90 10.25
C SER A 51 -2.73 27.90 9.18
N ALA A 52 -2.51 28.21 7.89
CA ALA A 52 -2.85 27.26 6.81
C ALA A 52 -2.18 25.89 7.06
N THR A 53 -0.96 25.91 7.60
CA THR A 53 -0.18 24.74 8.03
C THR A 53 -0.86 23.93 9.12
N GLU A 54 -1.41 24.56 10.17
CA GLU A 54 -2.15 23.86 11.24
C GLU A 54 -3.42 23.18 10.72
N ARG A 55 -4.15 23.85 9.82
CA ARG A 55 -5.36 23.28 9.21
C ARG A 55 -5.03 22.10 8.30
N ALA A 56 -3.97 22.19 7.52
CA ALA A 56 -3.48 21.08 6.70
C ALA A 56 -3.04 19.88 7.57
N GLY A 57 -2.27 20.13 8.63
CA GLY A 57 -1.84 19.10 9.58
C GLY A 57 -3.02 18.39 10.26
N LEU A 58 -4.05 19.14 10.68
CA LEU A 58 -5.26 18.57 11.26
C LEU A 58 -6.04 17.70 10.26
N LYS A 59 -6.17 18.15 9.00
CA LYS A 59 -6.80 17.37 7.93
C LYS A 59 -6.04 16.06 7.66
N LEU A 60 -4.72 16.13 7.60
CA LEU A 60 -3.87 14.96 7.37
C LEU A 60 -4.02 13.91 8.48
N ALA A 61 -4.12 14.36 9.73
CA ALA A 61 -4.29 13.49 10.90
C ALA A 61 -5.69 12.84 10.95
N THR A 62 -6.70 13.51 10.39
CA THR A 62 -8.10 13.06 10.45
C THR A 62 -8.55 12.30 9.21
N ASP A 63 -7.76 12.32 8.13
CA ASP A 63 -8.12 11.64 6.89
C ASP A 63 -8.12 10.10 7.05
N LYS A 64 -9.33 9.54 6.93
CA LYS A 64 -9.56 8.09 7.08
C LYS A 64 -8.89 7.28 5.97
N HIS A 65 -8.82 7.81 4.75
CA HIS A 65 -8.25 7.11 3.61
C HIS A 65 -6.73 7.00 3.75
N LEU A 66 -6.07 8.10 4.08
CA LEU A 66 -4.63 8.15 4.32
C LEU A 66 -4.24 7.26 5.51
N ARG A 67 -5.02 7.27 6.60
CA ARG A 67 -4.79 6.37 7.73
C ARG A 67 -4.84 4.91 7.30
N LEU A 68 -5.87 4.51 6.54
CA LEU A 68 -6.01 3.15 6.04
C LEU A 68 -4.85 2.74 5.12
N LEU A 69 -4.38 3.64 4.23
CA LEU A 69 -3.21 3.38 3.38
C LEU A 69 -1.95 3.15 4.21
N ARG A 70 -1.69 3.99 5.21
CA ARG A 70 -0.54 3.86 6.11
C ARG A 70 -0.60 2.58 6.94
N GLU A 71 -1.78 2.20 7.44
CA GLU A 71 -2.00 0.93 8.15
C GLU A 71 -1.69 -0.28 7.26
N ARG A 72 -2.22 -0.29 6.03
CA ARG A 72 -1.96 -1.36 5.05
C ARG A 72 -0.49 -1.46 4.68
N LYS A 73 0.15 -0.32 4.42
CA LYS A 73 1.58 -0.26 4.12
C LYS A 73 2.41 -0.79 5.29
N LYS A 74 2.10 -0.37 6.52
CA LYS A 74 2.79 -0.84 7.73
C LYS A 74 2.63 -2.35 7.93
N ALA A 75 1.45 -2.90 7.67
CA ALA A 75 1.22 -4.34 7.74
C ALA A 75 2.08 -5.08 6.70
N LEU A 76 2.10 -4.60 5.44
CA LEU A 76 2.96 -5.15 4.39
C LEU A 76 4.45 -5.05 4.73
N ASP A 77 4.92 -3.90 5.19
CA ASP A 77 6.31 -3.70 5.61
C ASP A 77 6.71 -4.76 6.65
N LYS A 78 5.85 -4.99 7.66
CA LYS A 78 6.06 -6.00 8.69
C LYS A 78 6.05 -7.42 8.12
N THR A 79 5.08 -7.76 7.28
CA THR A 79 5.00 -9.08 6.64
C THR A 79 6.25 -9.34 5.79
N VAL A 80 6.69 -8.34 5.02
CA VAL A 80 7.89 -8.43 4.18
C VAL A 80 9.15 -8.63 5.03
N GLN A 81 9.29 -7.87 6.12
CA GLN A 81 10.43 -7.99 7.04
C GLN A 81 10.48 -9.33 7.78
N SER A 82 9.31 -9.92 8.08
CA SER A 82 9.22 -11.23 8.75
C SER A 82 9.35 -12.43 7.82
N ALA A 83 9.15 -12.23 6.51
CA ALA A 83 9.14 -13.32 5.55
C ALA A 83 10.55 -13.80 5.23
N LYS A 84 10.66 -15.09 4.90
CA LYS A 84 11.94 -15.68 4.48
C LYS A 84 12.43 -15.05 3.17
N PRO A 85 13.75 -14.91 2.97
CA PRO A 85 14.31 -14.31 1.75
C PRO A 85 13.80 -14.97 0.46
N GLU A 86 13.61 -16.28 0.47
CA GLU A 86 13.13 -17.03 -0.68
C GLU A 86 11.66 -16.73 -1.00
N THR A 87 10.82 -16.61 0.03
CA THR A 87 9.43 -16.16 -0.12
C THR A 87 9.38 -14.76 -0.72
N ILE A 88 10.22 -13.83 -0.24
CA ILE A 88 10.33 -12.48 -0.81
C ILE A 88 10.78 -12.52 -2.26
N LYS A 89 11.74 -13.38 -2.62
CA LYS A 89 12.17 -13.56 -4.02
C LYS A 89 11.01 -14.01 -4.90
N ILE A 90 10.19 -14.97 -4.44
CA ILE A 90 8.99 -15.43 -5.15
C ILE A 90 7.98 -14.28 -5.32
N ILE A 91 7.65 -13.57 -4.24
CA ILE A 91 6.69 -12.45 -4.26
C ILE A 91 7.17 -11.34 -5.21
N ARG A 92 8.46 -10.99 -5.16
CA ARG A 92 9.06 -9.98 -6.03
C ARG A 92 8.97 -10.36 -7.50
N LEU A 93 9.33 -11.60 -7.86
CA LEU A 93 9.30 -12.08 -9.23
C LEU A 93 7.86 -12.16 -9.77
N TRP A 94 6.91 -12.55 -8.91
CA TRP A 94 5.53 -12.78 -9.33
C TRP A 94 4.67 -11.50 -9.36
N TYR A 95 4.81 -10.61 -8.38
CA TYR A 95 3.94 -9.44 -8.20
C TYR A 95 4.63 -8.10 -8.53
N TRP A 96 5.88 -7.92 -8.10
CA TRP A 96 6.52 -6.60 -8.15
C TRP A 96 7.33 -6.35 -9.42
N THR A 97 7.73 -7.41 -10.13
CA THR A 97 8.48 -7.29 -11.38
C THR A 97 7.52 -7.04 -12.54
N LYS A 98 7.55 -5.83 -13.10
CA LYS A 98 6.72 -5.44 -14.25
C LYS A 98 7.61 -5.04 -15.45
N PRO A 99 7.38 -5.59 -16.66
CA PRO A 99 6.46 -6.68 -16.96
C PRO A 99 6.96 -8.01 -16.36
N ARG A 100 6.03 -8.89 -15.98
CA ARG A 100 6.40 -10.23 -15.51
C ARG A 100 6.81 -11.09 -16.72
N THR A 101 8.08 -11.49 -16.76
CA THR A 101 8.63 -12.30 -17.86
C THR A 101 8.70 -13.79 -17.53
N LYS A 102 8.59 -14.17 -16.25
CA LYS A 102 8.71 -15.56 -15.79
C LYS A 102 7.36 -16.18 -15.47
N THR A 103 7.19 -17.44 -15.88
CA THR A 103 6.09 -18.28 -15.44
C THR A 103 6.39 -18.84 -14.04
N TRP A 104 5.40 -19.50 -13.42
CA TRP A 104 5.64 -20.24 -12.17
C TRP A 104 6.77 -21.26 -12.28
N ASP A 105 6.90 -21.91 -13.44
CA ASP A 105 7.96 -22.89 -13.69
C ASP A 105 9.34 -22.21 -13.76
N GLY A 106 9.45 -21.07 -14.44
CA GLY A 106 10.70 -20.30 -14.47
C GLY A 106 11.07 -19.67 -13.11
N ILE A 107 10.09 -19.27 -12.30
CA ILE A 107 10.34 -18.82 -10.93
C ILE A 107 10.84 -19.99 -10.08
N ALA A 108 10.16 -21.15 -10.16
CA ALA A 108 10.51 -22.36 -9.43
C ALA A 108 11.97 -22.79 -9.70
N GLU A 109 12.37 -22.78 -10.98
CA GLU A 109 13.75 -23.04 -11.39
C GLU A 109 14.73 -22.02 -10.79
N GLU A 110 14.42 -20.73 -10.82
CA GLU A 110 15.29 -19.67 -10.30
C GLU A 110 15.45 -19.70 -8.76
N VAL A 111 14.43 -20.13 -8.03
CA VAL A 111 14.47 -20.22 -6.56
C VAL A 111 14.89 -21.60 -6.06
N GLY A 112 15.01 -22.60 -6.95
CA GLY A 112 15.39 -23.96 -6.58
C GLY A 112 14.30 -24.73 -5.83
N TYR A 113 13.02 -24.36 -6.00
CA TYR A 113 11.90 -25.04 -5.37
C TYR A 113 10.98 -25.67 -6.40
N SER A 114 10.15 -26.64 -5.98
CA SER A 114 9.05 -27.09 -6.81
C SER A 114 8.01 -25.98 -6.98
N LYS A 115 7.29 -25.99 -8.11
CA LYS A 115 6.15 -25.10 -8.35
C LYS A 115 5.11 -25.15 -7.21
N ARG A 116 4.83 -26.34 -6.69
CA ARG A 116 3.93 -26.55 -5.54
C ARG A 116 4.41 -25.78 -4.31
N MET A 117 5.71 -25.86 -4.00
CA MET A 117 6.29 -25.12 -2.88
C MET A 117 6.23 -23.61 -3.11
N CYS A 118 6.46 -23.13 -4.32
CA CYS A 118 6.34 -21.71 -4.64
C CYS A 118 4.92 -21.18 -4.39
N HIS A 119 3.90 -21.93 -4.81
CA HIS A 119 2.50 -21.59 -4.52
C HIS A 119 2.19 -21.62 -3.02
N LEU A 120 2.75 -22.58 -2.28
CA LEU A 120 2.58 -22.71 -0.84
C LEU A 120 3.19 -21.50 -0.11
N LEU A 121 4.45 -21.16 -0.38
CA LEU A 121 5.14 -20.01 0.23
C LEU A 121 4.43 -18.69 -0.08
N ARG A 122 3.93 -18.52 -1.32
CA ARG A 122 3.09 -17.37 -1.69
C ARG A 122 1.81 -17.34 -0.87
N ASN A 123 1.10 -18.46 -0.72
CA ASN A 123 -0.15 -18.51 0.04
C ASN A 123 0.09 -18.22 1.52
N GLU A 124 1.16 -18.77 2.11
CA GLU A 124 1.56 -18.47 3.48
C GLU A 124 1.83 -16.98 3.66
N PHE A 125 2.53 -16.33 2.72
CA PHE A 125 2.76 -14.90 2.75
C PHE A 125 1.45 -14.09 2.75
N ILE A 126 0.49 -14.46 1.88
CA ILE A 126 -0.82 -13.83 1.81
C ILE A 126 -1.60 -14.05 3.12
N GLU A 127 -1.53 -15.25 3.69
CA GLU A 127 -2.19 -15.56 4.96
C GLU A 127 -1.57 -14.79 6.13
N SER A 128 -0.24 -14.65 6.18
CA SER A 128 0.45 -13.81 7.15
C SER A 128 -0.01 -12.36 7.06
N LEU A 129 -0.09 -11.81 5.85
CA LEU A 129 -0.63 -10.45 5.65
C LEU A 129 -2.09 -10.34 6.10
N GLY A 130 -2.92 -11.34 5.78
CA GLY A 130 -4.32 -11.37 6.18
C GLY A 130 -4.51 -11.41 7.70
N LYS A 131 -3.66 -12.16 8.42
CA LYS A 131 -3.64 -12.17 9.89
C LYS A 131 -3.21 -10.82 10.44
N GLU A 132 -2.20 -10.19 9.84
CA GLU A 132 -1.70 -8.90 10.30
C GLU A 132 -2.70 -7.76 10.12
N LEU A 133 -3.57 -7.87 9.11
CA LEU A 133 -4.68 -6.95 8.87
C LEU A 133 -5.97 -7.31 9.63
N GLY A 134 -6.02 -8.47 10.31
CA GLY A 134 -7.22 -8.96 11.00
C GLY A 134 -8.33 -9.46 10.06
N GLU A 135 -8.01 -9.72 8.80
CA GLU A 135 -8.93 -10.23 7.76
C GLU A 135 -9.10 -11.76 7.84
N ILE A 136 -8.20 -12.42 8.56
CA ILE A 136 -8.17 -13.86 8.79
C ILE A 136 -7.92 -14.08 10.29
N ASN A 137 -8.84 -14.79 10.95
CA ASN A 137 -8.69 -15.29 12.31
C ASN A 137 -8.37 -16.78 12.28
#